data_AF-I1KMS4-F1
#
_entry.id   AF-I1KMS4-F1
#
_cell.length_a   1.000
_cell.length_b   1.000
_cell.length_c   1.000
_cell.angle_alpha   90.00
_cell.angle_beta   90.00
_cell.angle_gamma   90.00
#
_symmetry.space_group_name_H-M   'P 1'
#
loop_
_entity.id
_entity.type
_entity.pdbx_description
1 polymer ?
#
loop_
_entity_poly.entity_id
_entity_poly.type
_entity_poly.pdbx_seq_one_letter_code
_entity_poly.pdbx_strand_id
1 'polypeptide(L)'
;MSSMKFCRRCNNVLYPTEDKEEKLLLYACRNCNHEEIADSNVVYRNKIHHSVQRRTRELENVAADPTLPRTKSVRCSQCNHGEAVFFKAPVKGEEGMALIFVCCNPTCGYRWRD
;
A
#
# COMPACT_ATOMS: atom_id res chain seq x y z
N MET A 1 5.49 3.00 20.13
CA MET A 1 4.28 2.43 19.51
C MET A 1 3.18 3.45 19.73
N SER A 2 2.46 3.93 18.71
CA SER A 2 1.23 4.69 18.95
C SER A 2 0.13 3.66 19.27
N SER A 3 0.11 3.18 20.50
CA SER A 3 -1.00 2.38 21.01
C SER A 3 -2.17 3.31 21.28
N MET A 4 -3.39 2.83 21.02
CA MET A 4 -4.60 3.56 21.38
C MET A 4 -4.59 3.87 22.89
N LYS A 5 -4.74 5.14 23.27
CA LYS A 5 -4.77 5.57 24.68
C LYS A 5 -6.21 5.74 25.15
N PHE A 6 -6.47 5.34 26.39
CA PHE A 6 -7.79 5.39 27.02
C PHE A 6 -7.78 6.38 28.19
N CYS A 7 -8.85 7.16 28.31
CA CYS A 7 -9.05 8.13 29.36
C CYS A 7 -9.12 7.44 30.74
N ARG A 8 -8.31 7.89 31.70
CA ARG A 8 -8.30 7.29 33.06
C ARG A 8 -9.57 7.56 33.87
N ARG A 9 -10.42 8.52 33.45
CA ARG A 9 -11.66 8.88 34.16
C ARG A 9 -12.89 8.14 33.65
N CYS A 10 -13.09 8.12 32.33
CA CYS A 10 -14.30 7.56 31.72
C CYS A 10 -14.04 6.37 30.79
N ASN A 11 -12.78 5.94 30.66
CA ASN A 11 -12.36 4.82 29.81
C ASN A 11 -12.70 4.95 28.32
N ASN A 12 -13.00 6.16 27.85
CA ASN A 12 -13.17 6.45 26.42
C ASN A 12 -11.82 6.65 25.72
N VAL A 13 -11.78 6.47 24.40
CA VAL A 13 -10.58 6.69 23.58
C VAL A 13 -10.16 8.17 23.63
N LEU A 14 -8.86 8.43 23.82
CA LEU A 14 -8.28 9.77 23.70
C LEU A 14 -7.94 10.08 22.24
N TYR A 15 -8.16 11.33 21.84
CA TYR A 15 -7.94 11.81 20.48
C TYR A 15 -6.79 12.83 20.45
N PRO A 16 -5.93 12.79 19.42
CA PRO A 16 -4.88 13.79 19.26
C PRO A 16 -5.47 15.18 19.06
N THR A 17 -4.98 16.16 19.80
CA THR A 17 -5.35 17.58 19.74
C THR A 17 -4.09 18.44 19.81
N GLU A 18 -4.05 19.56 19.10
CA GLU A 18 -2.90 20.46 19.09
C GLU A 18 -3.09 21.58 20.13
N ASP A 19 -2.10 21.76 21.00
CA ASP A 19 -1.90 23.02 21.73
C ASP A 19 -1.04 23.94 20.86
N LYS A 20 -1.66 25.02 20.35
CA LYS A 20 -1.01 25.95 19.41
C LYS A 20 -0.05 26.93 20.08
N GLU A 21 -0.24 27.20 21.36
CA GLU A 21 0.56 28.17 22.11
C GLU A 21 1.91 27.55 22.46
N GLU A 22 1.87 26.38 23.09
CA GLU A 22 3.07 25.63 23.49
C GLU A 22 3.61 24.74 22.35
N LYS A 23 2.88 24.63 21.24
CA LYS A 23 3.20 23.78 20.07
C LYS A 23 3.38 22.31 20.45
N LEU A 24 2.49 21.82 21.31
CA LEU A 24 2.52 20.45 21.82
C LEU A 24 1.37 19.63 21.24
N LEU A 25 1.63 18.35 21.00
CA LEU A 25 0.57 17.38 20.74
C LEU A 25 0.02 16.87 22.07
N LEU A 26 -1.30 16.94 22.23
CA LEU A 26 -2.05 16.44 23.38
C LEU A 26 -2.92 15.24 22.97
N TYR A 27 -3.24 14.39 23.94
CA TYR A 27 -4.30 13.40 23.86
C TYR A 27 -5.46 13.84 24.75
N ALA A 28 -6.58 14.21 24.14
CA ALA A 28 -7.76 14.76 24.82
C ALA A 28 -8.97 13.82 24.74
N CYS A 29 -9.73 13.73 25.82
CA CYS A 29 -11.00 13.01 25.85
C CYS A 29 -12.12 13.91 25.31
N ARG A 30 -13.03 13.36 24.51
CA ARG A 30 -14.21 14.10 24.01
C ARG A 30 -15.40 14.10 25.00
N ASN A 31 -15.35 13.23 26.00
CA ASN A 31 -16.45 13.02 26.95
C ASN A 31 -16.20 13.68 28.33
N CYS A 32 -14.98 14.14 28.59
CA CYS A 32 -14.62 14.84 29.82
C CYS A 32 -13.36 15.70 29.61
N ASN A 33 -13.04 16.57 30.56
CA ASN A 33 -11.93 17.53 30.46
C ASN A 33 -10.55 16.91 30.77
N HIS A 34 -10.33 15.65 30.40
CA HIS A 34 -9.04 15.00 30.61
C HIS A 34 -8.16 15.13 29.37
N GLU A 35 -6.96 15.66 29.57
CA GLU A 35 -5.94 15.85 28.55
C GLU A 35 -4.58 15.41 29.11
N GLU A 36 -3.70 14.93 28.24
CA GLU A 36 -2.32 14.59 28.58
C GLU A 36 -1.38 14.90 27.41
N ILE A 37 -0.11 15.20 27.69
CA ILE A 37 0.90 15.44 26.67
C ILE A 37 1.22 14.14 25.93
N ALA A 38 1.29 14.18 24.60
CA ALA A 38 1.65 13.02 23.80
C ALA A 38 3.16 12.74 23.88
N ASP A 39 3.50 11.45 24.08
CA ASP A 39 4.90 11.00 24.12
C ASP A 39 5.62 11.08 22.76
N SER A 40 4.87 11.26 21.67
CA SER A 40 5.37 11.30 20.29
C SER A 40 4.40 12.07 19.40
N ASN A 41 4.94 12.82 18.44
CA ASN A 41 4.15 13.57 17.44
C ASN A 41 3.51 12.68 16.34
N VAL A 42 3.56 11.36 16.47
CA VAL A 42 3.01 10.42 15.48
C VAL A 42 1.53 10.11 15.80
N VAL A 43 0.63 10.80 15.10
CA VAL A 43 -0.84 10.62 15.24
C VAL A 43 -1.37 9.38 14.53
N TYR A 44 -0.70 8.94 13.46
CA TYR A 44 -1.12 7.79 12.68
C TYR A 44 0.10 7.06 12.11
N ARG A 45 0.08 5.73 12.18
CA ARG A 45 1.09 4.88 11.58
C ARG A 45 0.42 3.72 10.85
N ASN A 46 0.43 3.78 9.52
CA ASN A 46 0.07 2.63 8.71
C ASN A 46 1.25 1.67 8.61
N LYS A 47 1.06 0.40 8.99
CA LYS A 47 2.06 -0.66 8.80
C LYS A 47 1.48 -1.71 7.85
N ILE A 48 2.01 -1.74 6.63
CA ILE A 48 1.63 -2.74 5.62
C ILE A 48 2.60 -3.92 5.75
N HIS A 49 2.10 -5.05 6.24
CA HIS A 49 2.84 -6.31 6.20
C HIS A 49 2.50 -7.04 4.91
N HIS A 50 3.45 -7.09 3.97
CA HIS A 50 3.32 -7.96 2.80
C HIS A 50 3.68 -9.39 3.22
N SER A 51 2.70 -10.30 3.28
CA SER A 51 3.04 -11.72 3.28
C SER A 51 3.62 -12.06 1.91
N VAL A 52 4.78 -12.71 1.88
CA VAL A 52 5.50 -13.06 0.64
C VAL A 52 4.60 -13.86 -0.33
N GLN A 53 3.59 -14.55 0.19
CA GLN A 53 2.59 -15.31 -0.59
C GLN A 53 1.58 -14.45 -1.36
N ARG A 54 1.30 -13.19 -1.00
CA ARG A 54 0.29 -12.38 -1.71
C ARG A 54 0.73 -11.85 -3.07
N ARG A 55 2.04 -11.83 -3.36
CA ARG A 55 2.56 -11.32 -4.65
C ARG A 55 2.03 -12.07 -5.88
N THR A 56 1.50 -13.29 -5.73
CA THR A 56 1.08 -14.10 -6.88
C THR A 56 -0.37 -13.87 -7.30
N ARG A 57 -1.27 -13.43 -6.39
CA ARG A 57 -2.72 -13.33 -6.68
C ARG A 57 -3.23 -11.92 -7.00
N GLU A 58 -2.53 -10.86 -6.62
CA GLU A 58 -2.98 -9.47 -6.89
C GLU A 58 -2.81 -9.03 -8.36
N LEU A 59 -2.52 -9.96 -9.28
CA LEU A 59 -2.24 -9.66 -10.69
C LEU A 59 -3.35 -10.14 -11.64
N GLU A 60 -4.53 -10.51 -11.14
CA GLU A 60 -5.65 -10.95 -12.01
C GLU A 60 -6.13 -9.83 -12.97
N ASN A 61 -5.73 -8.57 -12.75
CA ASN A 61 -6.07 -7.47 -13.66
C ASN A 61 -4.99 -6.38 -13.78
N VAL A 62 -3.71 -6.78 -13.85
CA VAL A 62 -2.58 -5.84 -14.07
C VAL A 62 -2.80 -4.97 -15.30
N ALA A 63 -3.38 -5.55 -16.35
CA ALA A 63 -3.65 -4.84 -17.59
C ALA A 63 -4.73 -3.74 -17.47
N ALA A 64 -5.54 -3.72 -16.41
CA ALA A 64 -6.49 -2.63 -16.15
C ALA A 64 -5.89 -1.48 -15.33
N ASP A 65 -4.72 -1.67 -14.72
CA ASP A 65 -4.09 -0.62 -13.93
C ASP A 65 -3.57 0.51 -14.85
N PRO A 66 -4.15 1.73 -14.80
CA PRO A 66 -3.74 2.83 -15.65
C PRO A 66 -2.38 3.41 -15.23
N THR A 67 -1.85 3.05 -14.07
CA THR A 67 -0.58 3.54 -13.53
C THR A 67 0.63 2.74 -14.01
N LEU A 68 0.40 1.57 -14.61
CA LEU A 68 1.46 0.72 -15.12
C LEU A 68 1.85 1.09 -16.56
N PRO A 69 3.16 1.05 -16.89
CA PRO A 69 3.63 1.43 -18.20
C PRO A 69 3.27 0.36 -19.25
N ARG A 70 2.99 0.83 -20.48
CA ARG A 70 2.60 0.01 -21.63
C ARG A 70 3.61 0.11 -22.75
N THR A 71 3.75 -0.96 -23.52
CA THR A 71 4.52 -0.97 -24.75
C THR A 71 3.72 -1.55 -25.91
N LYS A 72 3.95 -0.99 -27.10
CA LYS A 72 3.46 -1.52 -28.39
C LYS A 72 4.56 -2.20 -29.21
N SER A 73 5.78 -2.27 -28.68
CA SER A 73 6.94 -2.89 -29.36
C SER A 73 6.94 -4.41 -29.27
N VAL A 74 6.14 -5.00 -28.39
CA VAL A 74 6.05 -6.45 -28.17
C VAL A 74 4.65 -6.93 -28.48
N ARG A 75 4.55 -8.08 -29.14
CA ARG A 75 3.28 -8.75 -29.45
C ARG A 75 3.11 -9.98 -28.57
N CYS A 76 1.89 -10.20 -28.10
CA CYS A 76 1.56 -11.39 -27.31
C CYS A 76 1.67 -12.66 -28.16
N SER A 77 2.42 -13.66 -27.70
CA SER A 77 2.58 -14.93 -28.42
C SER A 77 1.32 -15.80 -28.49
N GLN A 78 0.32 -15.57 -27.63
CA GLN A 78 -0.93 -16.35 -27.61
C GLN A 78 -2.02 -15.78 -28.52
N CYS A 79 -2.14 -14.44 -28.63
CA CYS A 79 -3.23 -13.80 -29.37
C CYS A 79 -2.78 -12.73 -30.37
N ASN A 80 -1.46 -12.53 -30.53
CA ASN A 80 -0.85 -11.52 -31.41
C ASN A 80 -1.25 -10.05 -31.13
N HIS A 81 -1.87 -9.79 -29.97
CA HIS A 81 -2.23 -8.43 -29.56
C HIS A 81 -0.97 -7.57 -29.39
N GLY A 82 -1.03 -6.34 -29.90
CA GLY A 82 0.11 -5.43 -30.04
C GLY A 82 0.29 -4.45 -28.88
N GLU A 83 -0.23 -4.77 -27.70
CA GLU A 83 -0.01 -3.97 -26.50
C GLU A 83 0.18 -4.88 -25.28
N ALA A 84 1.17 -4.55 -24.46
CA ALA A 84 1.45 -5.23 -23.21
C ALA A 84 1.82 -4.22 -22.11
N VAL A 85 1.34 -4.48 -20.89
CA VAL A 85 1.86 -3.85 -19.68
C VAL A 85 3.18 -4.53 -19.30
N PHE A 86 4.15 -3.77 -18.81
CA PHE A 86 5.39 -4.34 -18.29
C PHE A 86 5.76 -3.83 -16.90
N PHE A 87 6.43 -4.65 -16.12
CA PHE A 87 6.93 -4.29 -14.80
C PHE A 87 8.10 -5.17 -14.38
N LYS A 88 8.95 -4.66 -13.50
CA LYS A 88 10.05 -5.44 -12.90
C LYS A 88 9.55 -6.17 -11.67
N ALA A 89 9.81 -7.46 -11.59
CA ALA A 89 9.47 -8.27 -10.42
C ALA A 89 10.65 -9.17 -10.02
N PRO A 90 10.86 -9.40 -8.71
CA PRO A 90 11.86 -10.33 -8.26
C PRO A 90 11.45 -11.76 -8.63
N VAL A 91 12.41 -12.55 -9.10
CA VAL A 91 12.23 -13.96 -9.43
C VAL A 91 12.56 -14.82 -8.21
N LYS A 92 11.78 -15.86 -7.95
CA LYS A 92 12.10 -16.80 -6.87
C LYS A 92 13.36 -17.58 -7.23
N GLY A 93 14.39 -17.46 -6.39
CA GLY A 93 15.64 -18.24 -6.52
C GLY A 93 16.74 -17.55 -7.32
N GLU A 94 16.53 -16.33 -7.82
CA GLU A 94 17.56 -15.56 -8.51
C GLU A 94 17.81 -14.24 -7.76
N GLU A 95 19.07 -13.85 -7.62
CA GLU A 95 19.45 -12.51 -7.16
C GLU A 95 19.20 -11.51 -8.29
N GLY A 96 17.95 -11.17 -8.53
CA GLY A 96 17.61 -10.31 -9.67
C GLY A 96 16.15 -9.93 -9.80
N MET A 97 15.92 -8.95 -10.67
CA MET A 97 14.61 -8.55 -11.14
C MET A 97 14.46 -9.00 -12.59
N ALA A 98 13.36 -9.65 -12.93
CA ALA A 98 13.00 -9.94 -14.32
C ALA A 98 11.98 -8.93 -14.84
N LEU A 99 12.05 -8.66 -16.14
CA LEU A 99 11.03 -7.91 -16.85
C LEU A 99 9.86 -8.85 -17.15
N ILE A 100 8.69 -8.50 -16.64
CA ILE A 100 7.45 -9.24 -16.86
C ILE A 100 6.59 -8.45 -17.83
N PHE A 101 5.99 -9.13 -18.80
CA PHE A 101 4.97 -8.58 -19.69
C PHE A 101 3.62 -9.26 -19.44
N VAL A 102 2.54 -8.49 -19.55
CA VAL A 102 1.15 -8.96 -19.48
C VAL A 102 0.38 -8.40 -20.67
N CYS A 103 -0.27 -9.27 -21.44
CA CYS A 103 -1.07 -8.88 -22.60
C CYS A 103 -2.25 -8.00 -22.18
N CYS A 104 -2.44 -6.87 -22.89
CA CYS A 104 -3.56 -5.96 -22.65
C CYS A 104 -4.91 -6.44 -23.19
N ASN A 105 -4.96 -7.55 -23.93
CA ASN A 105 -6.22 -8.11 -24.40
C ASN A 105 -6.99 -8.73 -23.22
N PRO A 106 -8.20 -8.23 -22.86
CA PRO A 106 -8.98 -8.73 -21.73
C PRO A 106 -9.35 -10.22 -21.82
N THR A 107 -9.41 -10.80 -23.01
CA THR A 107 -9.69 -12.23 -23.21
C THR A 107 -8.44 -13.11 -23.19
N CYS A 108 -7.25 -12.52 -23.15
CA CYS A 108 -5.98 -13.24 -23.16
C CYS A 108 -5.28 -13.18 -21.80
N GLY A 109 -4.89 -11.98 -21.35
CA GLY A 109 -4.15 -11.79 -20.10
C GLY A 109 -2.82 -12.58 -20.00
N TYR A 110 -2.31 -13.13 -21.10
CA TYR A 110 -1.10 -13.96 -21.08
C TYR A 110 0.09 -13.19 -20.51
N ARG A 111 0.81 -13.83 -19.59
CA ARG A 111 1.98 -13.28 -18.90
C ARG A 111 3.23 -14.01 -19.37
N TRP A 112 4.26 -13.26 -19.76
CA TRP A 112 5.56 -13.82 -20.13
C TRP A 112 6.70 -12.98 -19.54
N ARG A 113 7.92 -13.51 -19.66
CA ARG A 113 9.16 -12.85 -19.25
C ARG A 113 10.01 -12.61 -20.49
N ASP A 114 10.80 -11.55 -20.46
CA ASP A 114 12.01 -11.47 -21.30
C ASP A 114 13.09 -12.40 -20.76
#